data_AF-A0A6G3X863-F1
#
_entry.id   AF-A0A6G3X863-F1
#
_cell.length_a   1.000
_cell.length_b   1.000
_cell.length_c   1.000
_cell.angle_alpha   90.00
_cell.angle_beta   90.00
_cell.angle_gamma   90.00
#
_symmetry.space_group_name_H-M   'P 1'
#
loop_
_entity.id
_entity.type
_entity.pdbx_description
1 polymer ?
#
loop_
_entity_poly.entity_id
_entity_poly.type
_entity_poly.pdbx_seq_one_letter_code
_entity_poly.pdbx_strand_id
1 'polypeptide(L)' 'NVTVVRPTVLVGGTDTALTRYFESPRLLVVAGSRPTWQFCHVEDLVTALEYAALEKIDGEFAVGCDGWLEQEEV' A
#
# COMPACT_ATOMS: atom_id res chain seq x y z
N ASN A 1 10.78 6.53 22.49
CA ASN A 1 10.38 5.17 22.06
C ASN A 1 10.55 5.07 20.55
N VAL A 2 10.56 3.88 19.95
CA VAL A 2 10.63 3.72 18.48
C VAL A 2 9.38 3.00 18.00
N THR A 3 8.63 3.63 17.09
CA THR A 3 7.46 3.04 16.42
C THR A 3 7.82 2.74 14.97
N VAL A 4 7.46 1.55 14.48
CA VAL A 4 7.76 1.10 13.11
C VAL A 4 6.49 1.01 12.28
N VAL A 5 6.39 1.83 11.24
CA VAL A 5 5.28 1.84 10.30
C VAL A 5 5.68 1.07 9.04
N ARG A 6 4.91 0.03 8.69
CA ARG A 6 5.16 -0.84 7.52
C ARG A 6 4.08 -0.64 6.47
N PRO A 7 4.22 0.34 5.55
CA PRO A 7 3.25 0.54 4.50
C PRO A 7 3.30 -0.59 3.47
N THR A 8 2.14 -0.86 2.85
CA THR A 8 2.06 -1.61 1.60
C THR A 8 2.50 -0.72 0.43
N VAL A 9 2.21 -1.11 -0.82
CA VAL A 9 2.72 -0.36 -1.96
C VAL A 9 2.11 1.03 -2.00
N LEU A 10 2.97 2.05 -2.03
CA LEU A 10 2.53 3.44 -2.02
C LEU A 10 1.91 3.84 -3.36
N VAL A 11 0.80 4.56 -3.28
CA VAL A 11 0.07 5.17 -4.40
C VAL A 11 -0.31 6.62 -4.07
N GLY A 12 -0.71 7.41 -5.07
CA GLY A 12 -1.05 8.83 -4.90
C GLY A 12 0.07 9.78 -5.34
N GLY A 13 0.56 9.60 -6.58
CA GLY A 13 1.63 10.45 -7.15
C GLY A 13 3.04 9.87 -6.99
N THR A 14 3.17 8.62 -6.57
CA THR A 14 4.45 7.92 -6.43
C THR A 14 4.83 7.17 -7.70
N ASP A 15 6.07 7.35 -8.14
CA ASP A 15 6.65 6.63 -9.27
C ASP A 15 7.45 5.40 -8.80
N THR A 16 6.82 4.23 -8.86
CA THR A 16 7.35 2.94 -8.40
C THR A 16 7.29 1.91 -9.52
N ALA A 17 8.03 0.80 -9.36
CA ALA A 17 7.93 -0.31 -10.30
C ALA A 17 6.49 -0.83 -10.46
N LEU A 18 5.69 -0.82 -9.38
CA LEU A 18 4.33 -1.31 -9.43
C LEU A 18 3.34 -0.29 -10.01
N THR A 19 3.48 1.00 -9.71
CA THR A 19 2.62 2.03 -10.32
C THR A 19 2.81 2.09 -11.84
N ARG A 20 4.06 1.98 -12.33
CA ARG A 20 4.33 1.83 -13.78
C ARG A 20 3.77 0.54 -14.38
N TYR A 21 3.75 -0.55 -13.62
CA TYR A 21 3.11 -1.79 -14.06
C TYR A 21 1.60 -1.58 -14.28
N PHE A 22 0.93 -0.83 -13.41
CA PHE A 22 -0.48 -0.47 -13.59
C PHE A 22 -0.75 0.48 -14.76
N GLU A 23 0.22 1.33 -15.11
CA GLU A 23 0.15 2.19 -16.29
C GLU A 23 0.46 1.44 -17.61
N SER A 24 0.82 0.15 -17.54
CA SER A 24 1.18 -0.62 -18.73
C SER A 24 -0.02 -0.92 -19.61
N PRO A 25 0.15 -1.07 -20.95
CA PRO A 25 -0.97 -1.33 -21.86
C PRO A 25 -1.80 -2.58 -21.54
N ARG A 26 -1.20 -3.53 -20.81
CA ARG A 26 -1.83 -4.77 -20.35
C ARG A 26 -1.21 -5.17 -19.01
N LEU A 27 -2.05 -5.63 -18.09
CA LEU A 27 -1.63 -6.20 -16.82
C LEU A 27 -1.42 -7.71 -17.01
N LEU A 28 -0.18 -8.16 -16.86
CA LEU A 28 0.21 -9.56 -17.04
C LEU A 28 0.18 -10.30 -15.72
N VAL A 29 -0.64 -11.36 -15.64
CA VAL A 29 -0.69 -12.24 -14.47
C VAL A 29 0.04 -13.54 -14.73
N VAL A 30 0.59 -14.13 -13.66
CA VAL A 30 1.14 -15.49 -13.72
C VAL A 30 0.00 -16.47 -14.00
N ALA A 31 0.20 -17.38 -14.96
CA ALA A 31 -0.82 -18.35 -15.32
C ALA A 31 -1.28 -19.18 -14.11
N GLY A 32 -2.59 -19.22 -13.87
CA GLY A 32 -3.19 -19.94 -12.74
C GLY A 32 -3.14 -19.21 -11.40
N SER A 33 -2.58 -18.00 -11.32
CA SER A 33 -2.63 -17.18 -10.11
C SER A 33 -3.85 -16.25 -10.10
N ARG A 34 -4.25 -15.84 -8.89
CA ARG A 34 -5.23 -14.77 -8.65
C ARG A 34 -4.54 -13.73 -7.77
N PRO A 35 -3.86 -12.73 -8.36
CA PRO A 35 -3.13 -11.75 -7.56
C PRO A 35 -4.11 -10.88 -6.76
N THR A 36 -3.76 -10.65 -5.51
CA THR A 36 -4.47 -9.75 -4.58
C THR A 36 -3.55 -8.60 -4.24
N TRP A 37 -4.03 -7.39 -4.44
CA TRP A 37 -3.24 -6.16 -4.32
C TRP A 37 -3.61 -5.39 -3.07
N GLN A 38 -2.58 -4.86 -2.43
CA GLN A 38 -2.68 -4.07 -1.21
C GLN A 38 -1.89 -2.78 -1.44
N PHE A 39 -2.58 -1.65 -1.30
CA PHE A 39 -2.00 -0.33 -1.52
C PHE A 39 -2.15 0.53 -0.29
N CYS A 40 -1.27 1.52 -0.17
CA CYS A 40 -1.32 2.53 0.87
C CYS A 40 -1.24 3.89 0.18
N HIS A 41 -2.31 4.68 0.24
CA HIS A 41 -2.25 6.03 -0.28
C HIS A 41 -1.28 6.86 0.57
N VAL A 42 -0.49 7.74 -0.05
CA VAL A 42 0.50 8.56 0.67
C VAL A 42 -0.13 9.39 1.80
N GLU A 43 -1.34 9.90 1.60
CA GLU A 43 -2.08 10.66 2.63
C GLU A 43 -2.51 9.78 3.82
N ASP A 44 -2.84 8.51 3.57
CA ASP A 44 -3.18 7.57 4.65
C ASP A 44 -1.91 7.22 5.45
N LEU A 45 -0.76 7.08 4.77
CA LEU A 45 0.53 6.90 5.45
C LEU A 45 0.87 8.12 6.32
N VAL A 46 0.66 9.34 5.81
CA VAL A 46 0.89 10.57 6.60
C VAL A 46 0.01 10.56 7.84
N THR A 47 -1.28 10.25 7.71
CA THR A 47 -2.21 10.15 8.84
C THR A 47 -1.75 9.11 9.86
N ALA A 48 -1.26 7.95 9.41
CA ALA A 48 -0.72 6.91 10.27
C ALA A 48 0.56 7.35 11.01
N LEU A 49 1.45 8.07 10.32
CA LEU A 49 2.66 8.63 10.90
C LEU A 49 2.34 9.70 11.95
N GLU A 50 1.34 10.55 11.71
CA GLU A 50 0.84 11.50 12.71
C GLU A 50 0.32 10.78 13.96
N TYR A 51 -0.42 9.68 13.78
CA TYR A 51 -0.93 8.87 14.89
C TYR A 51 0.21 8.28 15.74
N ALA A 52 1.26 7.76 15.10
CA ALA A 52 2.46 7.27 15.77
C ALA A 52 3.25 8.39 16.46
N ALA A 53 3.43 9.53 15.79
CA ALA A 53 4.15 10.68 16.35
C ALA A 53 3.45 11.30 17.56
N LEU A 54 2.11 11.18 17.63
CA LEU A 54 1.29 11.57 18.78
C LEU A 54 1.21 10.48 19.86
N GLU A 55 2.03 9.43 19.77
CA GLU A 55 2.10 8.31 20.72
C GLU A 55 0.76 7.60 20.94
N LYS A 56 -0.16 7.65 19.96
CA LYS A 56 -1.46 6.97 20.03
C LYS A 56 -1.37 5.48 19.71
N ILE A 57 -0.22 5.04 19.20
CA ILE A 57 0.12 3.66 18.90
C ILE A 57 1.63 3.46 19.12
N ASP A 58 2.02 2.28 19.59
CA ASP A 58 3.42 1.91 19.86
C ASP A 58 3.74 0.55 19.25
N GLY A 59 5.04 0.26 19.06
CA GLY A 59 5.52 -0.97 18.45
C GLY A 59 5.47 -0.95 16.92
N GLU A 60 5.06 -2.07 16.31
CA GLU A 60 5.09 -2.27 14.87
C GLU A 60 3.68 -2.44 14.31
N PHE A 61 3.36 -1.75 13.21
CA PHE A 61 2.06 -1.91 12.55
C PHE A 61 2.13 -1.73 11.05
N ALA A 62 1.21 -2.40 10.35
CA ALA A 62 1.06 -2.30 8.90
C ALA A 62 0.08 -1.17 8.54
N VAL A 63 0.28 -0.55 7.37
CA VAL A 63 -0.62 0.48 6.82
C VAL A 63 -0.94 0.12 5.38
N GLY A 64 -2.23 0.05 5.07
CA GLY A 64 -2.74 -0.31 3.75
C GLY A 64 -4.25 -0.10 3.69
N CYS A 65 -4.84 -0.34 2.52
CA CYS A 65 -6.28 -0.25 2.31
C CYS A 65 -7.03 -1.34 3.10
N ASP A 66 -8.34 -1.19 3.21
CA ASP A 66 -9.17 -2.27 3.76
C ASP A 66 -9.23 -3.44 2.76
N GLY A 67 -9.20 -4.68 3.26
CA GLY A 67 -9.26 -5.89 2.44
C GLY A 67 -8.10 -6.03 1.44
N TRP A 68 -8.42 -6.21 0.17
CA TRP A 68 -7.49 -6.22 -0.96
C TRP A 68 -8.28 -6.03 -2.25
N LEU A 69 -7.58 -5.70 -3.34
CA LEU A 69 -8.17 -5.59 -4.67
C LEU A 69 -7.75 -6.81 -5.51
N GLU A 70 -8.69 -7.45 -6.19
CA GLU A 70 -8.39 -8.43 -7.24
C GLU A 70 -7.92 -7.73 -8.53
N GLN A 71 -7.39 -8.52 -9.46
CA GLN A 71 -6.85 -8.04 -10.73
C GLN A 71 -7.82 -7.19 -11.58
N GLU A 72 -9.13 -7.36 -11.39
CA GLU A 72 -10.19 -6.66 -12.13
C GLU A 72 -10.60 -5.35 -11.45
N GLU A 73 -10.18 -5.12 -10.20
CA GLU A 73 -10.56 -3.98 -9.36
C GLU A 73 -9.46 -2.89 -9.32
N VAL A 74 -8.32 -3.13 -9.98
CA VAL A 74 -7.14 -2.28 -10.03
C VAL A 74 -6.99 -1.52 -11.34
#